data_AF-A0A447TNR1-F1
#
_entry.id   AF-A0A447TNR1-F1
#
_cell.length_a   1.000
_cell.length_b   1.000
_cell.length_c   1.000
_cell.angle_alpha   90.00
_cell.angle_beta   90.00
_cell.angle_gamma   90.00
#
_symmetry.space_group_name_H-M   'P 1'
#
loop_
_entity.id
_entity.type
_entity.pdbx_description
1 polymer ?
#
loop_
_entity_poly.entity_id
_entity_poly.type
_entity_poly.pdbx_seq_one_letter_code
_entity_poly.pdbx_strand_id
1 'polypeptide(L)'
;MRRWRTGLYQKKALERGLTLIQPEEAGQALVMQAIYTLKRGDKTAAQALLLPQIDSLIARGAQAIIMGCTEIPLIVAGHERAIACPMIDSTASLVRAAIRWYESWPDTRASLTGEQRLTA
;
A
#
# COMPACT_ATOMS: atom_id res chain seq x y z
N MET A 1 15.99 -7.71 -4.33
CA MET A 1 16.34 -6.79 -3.22
C MET A 1 15.25 -6.88 -2.14
N ARG A 2 15.58 -7.11 -0.86
CA ARG A 2 14.59 -7.27 0.23
C ARG A 2 14.38 -5.92 0.96
N ARG A 3 13.32 -5.18 0.65
CA ARG A 3 13.09 -3.77 1.08
C ARG A 3 13.00 -3.58 2.61
N TRP A 4 12.67 -4.61 3.39
CA TRP A 4 12.62 -4.51 4.86
C TRP A 4 14.01 -4.44 5.51
N ARG A 5 15.06 -5.00 4.88
CA ARG A 5 16.42 -5.03 5.47
C ARG A 5 17.03 -3.63 5.63
N THR A 6 16.59 -2.66 4.84
CA THR A 6 17.10 -1.28 4.89
C THR A 6 16.40 -0.39 5.92
N GLY A 7 15.40 -0.89 6.65
CA GLY A 7 14.84 -0.14 7.77
C GLY A 7 13.88 1.01 7.41
N LEU A 8 13.37 1.08 6.16
CA LEU A 8 12.64 2.27 5.66
C LEU A 8 11.39 2.63 6.48
N TYR A 9 10.64 1.63 6.94
CA TYR A 9 9.43 1.85 7.75
C TYR A 9 9.72 1.83 9.25
N GLN A 10 10.73 1.08 9.69
CA GLN A 10 10.99 0.75 11.08
C GLN A 10 11.20 1.99 11.94
N LYS A 11 12.06 2.92 11.50
CA LYS A 11 12.32 4.17 12.23
C LYS A 11 11.06 5.00 12.42
N LYS A 12 10.32 5.26 11.34
CA LYS A 12 9.11 6.10 11.36
C LYS A 12 7.93 5.43 12.08
N ALA A 13 7.85 4.11 12.04
CA ALA A 13 6.85 3.35 12.78
C ALA A 13 7.11 3.46 14.29
N LEU A 14 8.36 3.29 14.72
CA LEU A 14 8.76 3.42 16.12
C LEU A 14 8.48 4.83 16.66
N GLU A 15 8.81 5.88 15.89
CA GLU A 15 8.51 7.28 16.24
C GLU A 15 7.00 7.54 16.42
N ARG A 16 6.14 6.69 15.83
CA ARG A 16 4.68 6.77 15.94
C ARG A 16 4.09 5.78 16.95
N GLY A 17 4.92 5.07 17.71
CA GLY A 17 4.47 4.04 18.66
C GLY A 17 3.85 2.82 18.00
N LEU A 18 4.17 2.55 16.73
CA LEU A 18 3.64 1.42 15.98
C LEU A 18 4.61 0.24 15.99
N THR A 19 4.09 -0.95 16.26
CA THR A 19 4.83 -2.22 16.15
C THR A 19 4.62 -2.83 14.76
N LEU A 20 5.71 -3.10 14.04
CA LEU A 20 5.66 -3.73 12.73
C LEU A 20 5.74 -5.25 12.84
N ILE A 21 4.71 -5.94 12.38
CA ILE A 21 4.72 -7.40 12.20
C ILE A 21 5.14 -7.69 10.76
N GLN A 22 6.25 -8.40 10.60
CA GLN A 22 6.74 -8.83 9.29
C GLN A 22 6.47 -10.33 9.09
N PRO A 23 6.30 -10.80 7.84
CA PRO A 23 6.30 -12.22 7.55
C PRO A 23 7.58 -12.87 8.07
N GLU A 24 7.48 -14.13 8.50
CA GLU A 24 8.65 -14.95 8.82
C GLU A 24 9.50 -15.19 7.57
N GLU A 25 10.73 -15.69 7.70
CA GLU A 25 11.67 -15.76 6.58
C GLU A 25 11.14 -16.55 5.37
N ALA A 26 10.49 -17.69 5.60
CA ALA A 26 9.85 -18.49 4.57
C ALA A 26 8.67 -17.74 3.92
N GLY A 27 7.79 -17.15 4.74
CA GLY A 27 6.67 -16.34 4.25
C GLY A 27 7.14 -15.12 3.46
N GLN A 28 8.21 -14.48 3.90
CA GLN A 28 8.82 -13.34 3.25
C GLN A 28 9.40 -13.70 1.87
N ALA A 29 9.91 -14.92 1.70
CA ALA A 29 10.32 -15.42 0.39
C ALA A 29 9.11 -15.55 -0.55
N LEU A 30 7.98 -16.07 -0.07
CA LEU A 30 6.73 -16.17 -0.84
C LEU A 30 6.16 -14.80 -1.20
N VAL A 31 6.18 -13.83 -0.28
CA VAL A 31 5.79 -12.43 -0.58
C VAL A 31 6.66 -11.86 -1.70
N MET A 32 7.97 -12.05 -1.64
CA MET A 32 8.87 -11.61 -2.71
C MET A 32 8.58 -12.33 -4.03
N GLN A 33 8.32 -13.63 -3.99
CA GLN A 33 7.95 -14.41 -5.17
C GLN A 33 6.66 -13.87 -5.78
N ALA A 34 5.62 -13.61 -4.99
CA ALA A 34 4.36 -13.04 -5.44
C ALA A 34 4.55 -11.71 -6.17
N ILE A 35 5.35 -10.79 -5.61
CA ILE A 35 5.68 -9.49 -6.23
C ILE A 35 6.30 -9.69 -7.61
N TYR A 36 7.30 -10.56 -7.72
CA TYR A 36 7.97 -10.81 -9.01
C TYR A 36 7.11 -11.63 -9.99
N THR A 37 6.23 -12.50 -9.50
CA THR A 37 5.25 -13.21 -10.33
C THR A 37 4.26 -12.23 -10.96
N LEU A 38 3.75 -11.26 -10.19
CA LEU A 38 2.93 -10.20 -10.77
C LEU A 38 3.70 -9.36 -11.80
N LYS A 39 4.97 -9.04 -11.53
CA LYS A 39 5.82 -8.31 -12.51
C LYS A 39 6.00 -9.06 -13.83
N ARG A 40 5.87 -10.40 -13.82
CA ARG A 40 5.88 -11.22 -15.04
C ARG A 40 4.51 -11.33 -15.72
N GLY A 41 3.47 -10.71 -15.15
CA GLY A 41 2.12 -10.68 -15.73
C GLY A 41 1.16 -11.72 -15.17
N ASP A 42 1.57 -12.57 -14.23
CA ASP A 42 0.71 -13.61 -13.68
C ASP A 42 0.10 -13.18 -12.33
N LYS A 43 -1.09 -12.57 -12.40
CA LYS A 43 -1.82 -12.11 -11.21
C LYS A 43 -2.35 -13.26 -10.38
N THR A 44 -2.89 -14.31 -11.00
CA THR A 44 -3.51 -15.44 -10.31
C THR A 44 -2.48 -16.21 -9.48
N ALA A 45 -1.32 -16.51 -10.05
CA ALA A 45 -0.25 -17.17 -9.31
C ALA A 45 0.31 -16.26 -8.20
N ALA A 46 0.40 -14.95 -8.43
CA ALA A 46 0.79 -14.00 -7.39
C ALA A 46 -0.19 -13.97 -6.21
N GLN A 47 -1.51 -14.05 -6.48
CA GLN A 47 -2.54 -14.12 -5.45
C GLN A 47 -2.43 -15.39 -4.62
N ALA A 48 -2.26 -16.55 -5.26
CA ALA A 48 -2.08 -17.83 -4.58
C ALA A 48 -0.88 -17.83 -3.61
N LEU A 49 0.17 -17.07 -3.94
CA LEU A 49 1.36 -16.91 -3.09
C LEU A 49 1.16 -15.89 -1.95
N LEU A 50 0.42 -14.79 -2.21
CA LEU A 50 0.34 -13.66 -1.29
C LEU A 50 -0.79 -13.78 -0.26
N LEU A 51 -1.98 -14.23 -0.66
CA LEU A 51 -3.15 -14.25 0.22
C LEU A 51 -2.91 -15.06 1.52
N PRO A 52 -2.27 -16.25 1.49
CA PRO A 52 -1.94 -16.97 2.73
C PRO A 52 -0.99 -16.20 3.67
N GLN A 53 -0.17 -15.30 3.13
CA GLN A 53 0.75 -14.47 3.93
C GLN A 53 0.01 -13.32 4.61
N ILE A 54 -1.05 -12.81 3.97
CA ILE A 54 -1.96 -11.84 4.57
C ILE A 54 -2.68 -12.49 5.76
N ASP A 55 -3.23 -13.69 5.57
CA ASP A 55 -3.91 -14.44 6.63
C ASP A 55 -2.96 -14.77 7.79
N SER A 56 -1.72 -15.16 7.50
CA SER A 56 -0.68 -15.40 8.51
C SER A 56 -0.39 -14.14 9.35
N LEU A 57 -0.32 -12.96 8.73
CA LEU A 57 -0.12 -11.71 9.46
C LEU A 57 -1.33 -11.36 10.35
N ILE A 58 -2.55 -11.56 9.84
CA ILE A 58 -3.79 -11.35 10.61
C ILE A 58 -3.85 -12.29 11.81
N ALA A 59 -3.56 -13.58 11.61
CA ALA A 59 -3.54 -14.59 12.68
C ALA A 59 -2.49 -14.26 13.77
N ARG A 60 -1.42 -13.55 13.40
CA ARG A 60 -0.39 -13.06 14.33
C ARG A 60 -0.74 -11.72 15.00
N GLY A 61 -1.97 -11.22 14.81
CA GLY A 61 -2.48 -10.03 15.46
C GLY A 61 -2.28 -8.73 14.69
N ALA A 62 -2.02 -8.79 13.37
CA ALA A 62 -1.99 -7.57 12.56
C ALA A 62 -3.37 -6.90 12.54
N GLN A 63 -3.43 -5.67 13.04
CA GLN A 63 -4.66 -4.85 13.08
C GLN A 63 -4.89 -4.10 11.76
N ALA A 64 -3.84 -3.91 10.97
CA ALA A 64 -3.86 -3.37 9.62
C ALA A 64 -2.61 -3.86 8.88
N ILE A 65 -2.67 -3.95 7.55
CA ILE A 65 -1.55 -4.38 6.72
C ILE A 65 -1.15 -3.27 5.76
N ILE A 66 0.13 -2.87 5.83
CA ILE A 66 0.71 -1.91 4.89
C ILE A 66 1.11 -2.64 3.62
N MET A 67 0.50 -2.27 2.49
CA MET A 67 0.91 -2.70 1.16
C MET A 67 2.15 -1.92 0.73
N GLY A 68 3.29 -2.24 1.34
CA GLY A 68 4.54 -1.47 1.25
C GLY A 68 5.33 -1.61 -0.05
N CYS A 69 4.83 -2.43 -0.99
CA CYS A 69 5.32 -2.57 -2.35
C CYS A 69 4.18 -2.23 -3.31
N THR A 70 4.44 -1.44 -4.35
CA THR A 70 3.42 -0.87 -5.25
C THR A 70 2.68 -1.92 -6.07
N GLU A 71 3.22 -3.13 -6.18
CA GLU A 71 2.59 -4.29 -6.81
C GLU A 71 1.51 -4.93 -5.94
N ILE A 72 1.64 -4.87 -4.61
CA ILE A 72 0.74 -5.57 -3.68
C ILE A 72 -0.73 -5.12 -3.84
N PRO A 73 -1.06 -3.82 -3.98
CA PRO A 73 -2.44 -3.38 -4.24
C PRO A 73 -3.05 -4.04 -5.48
N LEU A 74 -2.26 -4.23 -6.54
CA LEU A 74 -2.74 -4.87 -7.78
C LEU A 74 -3.00 -6.37 -7.61
N ILE A 75 -2.20 -7.06 -6.76
CA ILE A 75 -2.42 -8.47 -6.41
C ILE A 75 -3.70 -8.60 -5.60
N VAL A 76 -3.86 -7.76 -4.58
CA VAL A 76 -5.00 -7.79 -3.65
C VAL A 76 -6.32 -7.36 -4.31
N ALA A 77 -6.26 -6.54 -5.36
CA ALA A 77 -7.43 -6.04 -6.06
C ALA A 77 -8.41 -7.17 -6.46
N GLY A 78 -9.65 -7.08 -5.97
CA GLY A 78 -10.71 -8.06 -6.12
C GLY A 78 -10.92 -8.98 -4.91
N HIS A 79 -10.03 -8.91 -3.90
CA HIS A 79 -10.07 -9.75 -2.69
C HIS A 79 -10.16 -8.92 -1.39
N GLU A 80 -10.20 -7.59 -1.46
CA GLU A 80 -10.19 -6.68 -0.30
C GLU A 80 -11.30 -7.00 0.70
N ARG A 81 -12.49 -7.34 0.20
CA ARG A 81 -13.67 -7.65 1.03
C ARG A 81 -13.52 -8.95 1.83
N ALA A 82 -12.66 -9.86 1.37
CA ALA A 82 -12.41 -11.12 2.06
C ALA A 82 -11.33 -10.98 3.15
N ILE A 83 -10.60 -9.85 3.19
CA ILE A 83 -9.52 -9.62 4.14
C ILE A 83 -10.10 -8.98 5.41
N ALA A 84 -9.84 -9.60 6.56
CA ALA A 84 -10.46 -9.23 7.84
C ALA A 84 -9.92 -7.94 8.48
N CYS A 85 -8.88 -7.31 7.92
CA CYS A 85 -8.29 -6.08 8.46
C CYS A 85 -8.04 -5.04 7.36
N PRO A 86 -7.96 -3.73 7.70
CA PRO A 86 -7.68 -2.67 6.74
C PRO A 86 -6.36 -2.85 6.00
N MET A 87 -6.41 -2.68 4.67
CA MET A 87 -5.25 -2.68 3.78
C MET A 87 -4.83 -1.24 3.48
N ILE A 88 -3.64 -0.84 3.92
CA ILE A 88 -3.10 0.51 3.72
C ILE A 88 -2.26 0.55 2.45
N ASP A 89 -2.82 1.11 1.39
CA ASP A 89 -2.16 1.27 0.09
C ASP A 89 -1.12 2.40 0.12
N SER A 90 0.16 2.06 -0.09
CA SER A 90 1.25 3.04 -0.17
C SER A 90 1.17 3.92 -1.42
N THR A 91 0.75 3.37 -2.56
CA THR A 91 0.55 4.10 -3.82
C THR A 91 -0.56 5.13 -3.65
N ALA A 92 -1.74 4.70 -3.22
CA ALA A 92 -2.87 5.61 -3.04
C ALA A 92 -2.60 6.64 -1.94
N SER A 93 -1.85 6.29 -0.90
CA SER A 93 -1.45 7.24 0.15
C SER A 93 -0.53 8.33 -0.40
N LEU A 94 0.42 7.98 -1.28
CA LEU A 94 1.27 8.95 -1.95
C LEU A 94 0.46 9.84 -2.91
N VAL A 95 -0.44 9.27 -3.70
CA VAL A 95 -1.33 10.04 -4.60
C VAL A 95 -2.17 11.04 -3.80
N ARG A 96 -2.81 10.61 -2.71
CA ARG A 96 -3.58 11.52 -1.85
C ARG A 96 -2.71 12.63 -1.25
N ALA A 97 -1.45 12.35 -0.91
CA ALA A 97 -0.53 13.38 -0.43
C ALA A 97 -0.16 14.38 -1.53
N ALA A 98 0.08 13.89 -2.75
CA ALA A 98 0.37 14.74 -3.91
C ALA A 98 -0.82 15.64 -4.27
N ILE A 99 -2.05 15.10 -4.25
CA ILE A 99 -3.27 15.88 -4.48
C ILE A 99 -3.42 16.98 -3.42
N ARG A 100 -3.30 16.64 -2.12
CA ARG A 100 -3.38 17.65 -1.05
C ARG A 100 -2.31 18.74 -1.18
N TRP A 101 -1.11 18.37 -1.62
CA TRP A 101 -0.04 19.33 -1.90
C TRP A 101 -0.43 20.24 -3.06
N TYR A 102 -0.93 19.68 -4.16
CA TYR A 102 -1.38 20.44 -5.32
C TYR A 102 -2.51 21.42 -4.95
N GLU A 103 -3.55 20.96 -4.25
CA GLU A 103 -4.68 21.78 -3.80
C GLU A 103 -4.33 22.86 -2.76
N SER A 104 -3.12 22.82 -2.21
CA SER A 104 -2.64 23.85 -1.27
C SER A 104 -2.21 25.14 -1.96
N TRP A 105 -2.04 25.14 -3.28
CA TRP A 105 -1.64 26.32 -4.03
C TRP A 105 -2.82 27.31 -4.19
N PRO A 106 -2.63 28.63 -3.98
CA PRO A 106 -3.73 29.60 -3.99
C PRO A 106 -4.56 29.63 -5.28
N ASP A 107 -3.91 29.44 -6.42
CA ASP A 107 -4.47 29.45 -7.78
C ASP A 107 -5.17 28.14 -8.15
N THR A 108 -4.78 27.01 -7.56
CA THR A 108 -5.48 25.72 -7.79
C THR A 108 -6.84 25.65 -7.11
N ARG A 109 -7.02 26.26 -5.93
CA ARG A 109 -8.35 26.32 -5.29
C ARG A 109 -9.31 27.25 -6.04
N ALA A 110 -8.81 28.38 -6.55
CA ALA A 110 -9.61 29.33 -7.31
C ALA A 110 -10.22 28.71 -8.58
N SER A 111 -9.49 27.79 -9.24
CA SER A 111 -9.99 27.06 -10.41
C SER A 111 -10.98 25.92 -10.07
N LEU A 112 -11.02 25.45 -8.83
CA LEU A 112 -11.99 24.44 -8.35
C LEU A 112 -13.28 25.06 -7.79
N THR A 113 -13.23 26.31 -7.32
CA THR A 113 -14.38 27.05 -6.77
C THR A 113 -14.93 28.14 -7.70
N GLY A 114 -14.33 28.31 -8.88
CA GLY A 114 -14.65 29.37 -9.84
C GLY A 114 -15.47 28.86 -11.01
N GLU A 115 -16.79 29.05 -10.93
CA GLU A 115 -17.58 29.42 -12.09
C GLU A 115 -16.80 30.35 -13.02
N GLN A 116 -17.00 30.11 -14.32
CA GLN A 116 -16.83 31.07 -15.38
C GLN A 116 -17.31 32.46 -14.93
N ARG A 117 -16.37 33.35 -14.62
CA ARG A 117 -16.65 34.78 -14.53
C ARG A 117 -15.54 35.52 -15.27
N LEU A 118 -15.97 36.43 -16.15
CA LEU A 118 -15.24 37.20 -17.18
C LEU A 118 -15.40 36.54 -18.57
N THR A 119 -16.46 36.78 -19.35
CA THR A 119 -16.89 38.04 -19.99
C THR A 119 -15.74 38.90 -20.51
N ALA A 120 -15.40 38.69 -21.78
CA ALA A 120 -15.18 39.73 -22.78
C ALA A 120 -15.54 39.13 -24.15
#